data_AF-A0A3P7EHL2-F1
#
_entry.id   AF-A0A3P7EHL2-F1
#
_cell.length_a   1.000
_cell.length_b   1.000
_cell.length_c   1.000
_cell.angle_alpha   90.00
_cell.angle_beta   90.00
_cell.angle_gamma   90.00
#
_symmetry.space_group_name_H-M   'P 1'
#
loop_
_entity.id
_entity.type
_entity.pdbx_description
1 polymer ?
#
loop_
_entity_poly.entity_id
_entity_poly.type
_entity_poly.pdbx_seq_one_letter_code
_entity_poly.pdbx_strand_id
1 'polypeptide(L)'
;YNGTTGCILKGPPGWNSKPIYVVLGWARIELEPVNIPLEQDDSILLSTVQSVIPGAHGLYYKDDNCKKALKYNGTTGCILKGPPGWNSKPIYVVLDR
;
A
#
# COMPACT_ATOMS: atom_id res chain seq x y z
N TYR A 1 -11.65 -11.16 -11.83
CA TYR A 1 -13.11 -11.21 -11.98
C TYR A 1 -13.65 -9.79 -11.88
N ASN A 2 -13.75 -9.08 -13.01
CA ASN A 2 -14.45 -7.79 -13.04
C ASN A 2 -15.94 -8.09 -13.24
N GLY A 3 -16.71 -8.08 -12.15
CA GLY A 3 -18.16 -8.16 -12.20
C GLY A 3 -18.72 -6.76 -12.47
N THR A 4 -19.19 -6.51 -13.69
CA THR A 4 -19.89 -5.28 -14.04
C THR A 4 -21.28 -5.30 -13.41
N THR A 5 -21.43 -4.76 -12.20
CA THR A 5 -22.74 -4.60 -11.57
C THR A 5 -23.39 -3.32 -12.11
N GLY A 6 -24.24 -3.46 -13.14
CA GLY A 6 -25.01 -2.34 -13.67
C GLY A 6 -26.21 -2.01 -12.78
N CYS A 7 -26.27 -0.78 -12.27
CA CYS A 7 -27.45 -0.27 -11.57
C CYS A 7 -28.46 0.22 -12.63
N ILE A 8 -29.67 -0.37 -12.68
CA ILE A 8 -30.73 0.15 -13.55
C ILE A 8 -31.49 1.23 -12.77
N LEU A 9 -31.23 2.49 -13.10
CA LEU A 9 -32.09 3.59 -12.67
C LEU A 9 -33.37 3.56 -13.52
N LYS A 10 -34.50 3.12 -12.95
CA LYS A 10 -35.80 3.19 -13.64
C LYS A 10 -36.24 4.64 -13.76
N GLY A 11 -36.22 5.18 -14.97
CA GLY A 11 -36.86 6.45 -15.29
C GLY A 11 -38.39 6.34 -15.36
N PRO A 12 -39.11 7.47 -15.41
CA PRO A 12 -40.57 7.50 -15.53
C PRO A 12 -41.07 6.79 -16.81
N PRO A 13 -42.35 6.37 -16.84
CA PRO A 13 -42.91 5.61 -17.97
C PRO A 13 -42.73 6.36 -19.29
N GLY A 14 -42.04 5.75 -20.26
CA GLY A 14 -41.74 6.36 -21.58
C GLY A 14 -40.27 6.70 -21.82
N TRP A 15 -39.41 6.62 -20.79
CA TRP A 15 -37.96 6.77 -20.97
C TRP A 15 -37.30 5.47 -21.45
N ASN A 16 -36.68 5.51 -22.62
CA ASN A 16 -35.87 4.40 -23.13
C ASN A 16 -34.59 4.31 -22.28
N SER A 17 -34.66 3.50 -21.22
CA SER A 17 -33.62 3.37 -20.20
C SER A 17 -32.43 2.61 -20.78
N LYS A 18 -31.50 3.30 -21.44
CA LYS A 18 -30.21 2.71 -21.78
C LYS A 18 -29.46 2.44 -20.47
N PRO A 19 -28.96 1.21 -20.23
CA PRO A 19 -28.19 0.93 -19.03
C PRO A 19 -26.96 1.84 -18.99
N ILE A 20 -26.84 2.63 -17.93
CA ILE A 20 -25.61 3.38 -17.64
C ILE A 20 -24.64 2.38 -17.01
N TYR A 21 -23.67 1.93 -17.80
CA TYR A 21 -22.60 1.08 -17.30
C TYR A 21 -21.65 1.95 -16.47
N VAL A 22 -21.76 1.86 -15.15
CA VAL A 22 -20.75 2.40 -14.25
C VAL A 22 -19.54 1.48 -14.35
N VAL A 23 -18.44 1.98 -14.90
CA VAL A 23 -17.18 1.23 -14.95
C VAL A 23 -16.64 1.16 -13.53
N LEU A 24 -16.87 0.02 -12.86
CA LEU A 24 -16.22 -0.32 -11.60
C LEU A 24 -14.76 -0.67 -11.90
N GLY A 25 -13.91 0.34 -11.89
CA GLY A 25 -12.47 0.23 -12.12
C GLY A 25 -11.68 0.61 -10.87
N TRP A 26 -10.43 0.13 -10.80
CA TRP A 26 -9.47 0.52 -9.78
C TRP A 26 -8.36 1.33 -10.44
N ALA A 27 -8.01 2.48 -9.86
CA ALA A 27 -6.81 3.20 -10.22
C ALA A 27 -5.67 2.80 -9.29
N ARG A 28 -4.50 2.51 -9.85
CA ARG A 28 -3.28 2.36 -9.06
C ARG A 28 -2.70 3.76 -8.82
N ILE A 29 -2.69 4.17 -7.57
CA ILE A 29 -2.07 5.42 -7.12
C ILE A 29 -0.78 5.05 -6.40
N GLU A 30 0.31 5.74 -6.72
CA GLU A 30 1.62 5.55 -6.08
C GLU A 30 1.96 6.80 -5.27
N LEU A 31 2.62 6.59 -4.14
CA LEU A 31 3.18 7.67 -3.32
C LEU A 31 4.62 7.91 -3.73
N GLU A 32 5.03 9.18 -3.71
CA GLU A 32 6.43 9.54 -3.86
C GLU A 32 7.27 8.90 -2.72
N PRO A 33 8.50 8.44 -2.99
CA PRO A 33 9.39 7.96 -1.94
C PRO A 33 9.61 9.01 -0.85
N VAL A 34 9.54 8.58 0.40
CA VAL A 34 9.78 9.44 1.57
C VAL A 34 11.09 9.07 2.26
N ASN A 35 11.81 10.09 2.73
CA ASN A 35 13.02 9.88 3.53
C ASN A 35 12.62 9.67 5.00
N ILE A 36 13.12 8.59 5.59
CA ILE A 36 12.86 8.23 7.00
C ILE A 36 14.17 8.30 7.77
N PRO A 37 14.22 9.00 8.92
CA PRO A 37 15.42 9.02 9.76
C PRO A 37 15.71 7.63 10.31
N LEU A 38 17.00 7.30 10.37
CA LEU A 38 17.48 6.06 10.97
C LEU A 38 17.78 6.26 12.45
N GLU A 39 17.57 5.20 13.22
CA GLU A 39 18.07 5.07 14.59
C GLU A 39 19.60 4.85 14.59
N GLN A 40 20.23 4.88 15.77
CA GLN A 40 21.69 4.73 15.91
C GLN A 40 22.23 3.38 15.39
N ASP A 41 21.40 2.34 15.36
CA ASP A 41 21.74 1.00 14.90
C ASP A 41 21.37 0.73 13.42
N ASP A 42 21.14 1.80 12.65
CA ASP A 42 20.57 1.77 11.29
C ASP A 42 19.18 1.14 11.21
N SER A 43 18.45 0.98 12.31
CA SER A 43 17.05 0.53 12.25
C SER A 43 16.10 1.70 11.95
N ILE A 44 14.85 1.38 11.61
CA ILE A 44 13.79 2.38 11.41
C ILE A 44 12.71 2.17 12.47
N LEU A 45 12.39 3.21 13.24
CA LEU A 45 11.25 3.17 14.15
C LEU A 45 9.94 3.09 13.36
N LEU A 46 9.09 2.08 13.62
CA LEU A 46 7.83 1.90 12.90
C LEU A 46 6.89 3.11 13.09
N SER A 47 6.87 3.71 14.27
CA SER A 47 6.07 4.91 14.56
C SER A 47 6.50 6.12 13.71
N THR A 48 7.78 6.24 13.36
CA THR A 48 8.25 7.26 12.42
C THR A 48 7.64 7.02 11.04
N VAL A 49 7.61 5.78 10.54
CA VAL A 49 6.95 5.46 9.25
C VAL A 49 5.45 5.78 9.31
N GLN A 50 4.79 5.40 10.41
CA GLN A 50 3.36 5.65 10.62
C GLN A 50 3.00 7.14 10.68
N SER A 51 3.94 7.99 11.12
CA SER A 51 3.74 9.44 11.14
C SER A 51 3.64 10.05 9.73
N VAL A 52 4.34 9.46 8.75
CA VAL A 52 4.34 9.91 7.35
C VAL A 52 3.30 9.17 6.53
N ILE A 53 3.06 7.90 6.84
CA ILE A 53 2.18 7.00 6.09
C ILE A 53 1.19 6.36 7.07
N PRO A 54 0.00 6.98 7.25
CA PRO A 54 -1.05 6.42 8.09
C PRO A 54 -1.44 5.00 7.64
N GLY A 55 -1.59 4.09 8.61
CA GLY A 55 -1.93 2.69 8.35
C GLY A 55 -0.73 1.78 8.01
N ALA A 56 0.49 2.32 8.02
CA ALA A 56 1.70 1.50 7.92
C ALA A 56 1.82 0.52 9.09
N HIS A 57 2.06 -0.76 8.81
CA HIS A 57 2.29 -1.77 9.85
C HIS A 57 3.48 -2.71 9.55
N GLY A 58 4.18 -2.50 8.44
CA GLY A 58 5.37 -3.26 8.10
C GLY A 58 6.07 -2.72 6.87
N LEU A 59 7.30 -3.20 6.65
CA LEU A 59 8.09 -2.87 5.47
C LEU A 59 8.50 -4.16 4.76
N TYR A 60 8.63 -4.10 3.44
CA TYR A 60 9.13 -5.20 2.63
C TYR A 60 9.94 -4.69 1.44
N TYR A 61 10.83 -5.53 0.92
CA TYR A 61 11.49 -5.32 -0.36
C TYR A 61 11.11 -6.43 -1.32
N LYS A 62 11.37 -6.23 -2.62
CA LYS A 62 11.18 -7.25 -3.64
C LYS A 62 12.52 -7.82 -4.08
N ASP A 63 12.58 -9.14 -4.22
CA ASP A 63 13.75 -9.88 -4.67
C ASP A 63 13.27 -11.02 -5.56
N ASP A 64 13.68 -11.01 -6.84
CA ASP A 64 13.22 -11.98 -7.86
C ASP A 64 11.69 -12.19 -7.86
N ASN A 65 10.93 -11.09 -7.91
CA ASN A 65 9.46 -11.05 -7.81
C ASN A 65 8.84 -11.62 -6.51
N CYS A 66 9.65 -12.01 -5.53
CA CYS A 66 9.20 -12.39 -4.21
C CYS A 66 9.19 -11.17 -3.28
N LYS A 67 8.11 -11.02 -2.49
CA LYS A 67 8.09 -10.03 -1.39
C LYS A 67 8.83 -10.61 -0.19
N LYS A 68 9.82 -9.89 0.31
CA LYS A 68 10.58 -10.23 1.52
C LYS A 68 10.30 -9.20 2.60
N ALA A 69 9.62 -9.61 3.66
CA ALA A 69 9.33 -8.74 4.80
C ALA A 69 10.60 -8.42 5.58
N LEU A 70 10.71 -7.18 6.05
CA LEU A 70 11.77 -6.78 6.97
C LEU A 70 11.38 -7.14 8.39
N LYS A 71 12.37 -7.53 9.19
CA LYS A 71 12.14 -8.04 10.54
C LYS A 71 11.79 -6.88 11.48
N TYR A 72 10.67 -7.02 12.18
CA TYR A 72 10.28 -6.12 13.26
C TYR A 72 10.80 -6.62 14.60
N ASN A 73 11.36 -5.71 15.41
CA ASN A 73 11.76 -5.95 16.78
C ASN A 73 10.68 -5.43 17.73
N GLY A 74 9.88 -6.34 18.30
CA GLY A 74 8.78 -5.99 19.20
C GLY A 74 9.22 -5.35 20.51
N THR A 75 10.49 -5.48 20.90
CA THR A 75 11.02 -4.86 22.12
C THR A 75 11.34 -3.39 21.92
N THR A 76 11.86 -3.01 20.75
CA THR A 76 12.29 -1.63 20.46
C THR A 76 11.29 -0.85 19.61
N GLY A 77 10.37 -1.53 18.93
CA GLY A 77 9.49 -0.92 17.94
C GLY A 77 10.18 -0.63 16.60
N CYS A 78 11.41 -1.12 16.40
CA CYS A 78 12.17 -0.86 15.19
C CYS A 78 12.04 -1.98 14.15
N ILE A 79 12.12 -1.61 12.88
CA ILE A 79 12.30 -2.50 11.74
C ILE A 79 13.78 -2.55 11.40
N LEU A 80 14.32 -3.76 11.36
CA LEU A 80 15.74 -4.01 11.15
C LEU A 80 16.10 -3.94 9.68
N LYS A 81 17.28 -3.40 9.41
CA LYS A 81 17.91 -3.37 8.09
C LYS A 81 18.06 -4.80 7.55
N GLY A 82 17.50 -5.04 6.37
CA GLY A 82 17.65 -6.32 5.68
C GLY A 82 19.06 -6.50 5.11
N PRO A 83 19.41 -7.72 4.64
CA PRO A 83 20.69 -8.00 3.98
C PRO A 83 21.09 -7.01 2.86
N PRO A 84 20.17 -6.56 1.98
CA PRO A 84 20.54 -5.59 0.93
C PRO A 84 20.80 -4.18 1.47
N GLY A 85 20.49 -3.87 2.73
CA GLY A 85 20.49 -2.50 3.23
C GLY A 85 19.29 -1.68 2.75
N TRP A 86 19.22 -0.42 3.17
CA TRP A 86 18.10 0.49 2.85
C TRP A 86 18.12 1.02 1.42
N ASN A 87 19.31 1.18 0.84
CA ASN A 87 19.51 1.94 -0.40
C ASN A 87 19.72 1.07 -1.65
N SER A 88 19.85 -0.26 -1.49
CA SER A 88 20.12 -1.15 -2.63
C SER A 88 18.86 -1.55 -3.39
N LYS A 89 17.68 -1.50 -2.75
CA LYS A 89 16.39 -1.87 -3.35
C LYS A 89 15.28 -0.96 -2.80
N PRO A 90 14.24 -0.65 -3.59
CA PRO A 90 13.08 0.07 -3.09
C PRO A 90 12.42 -0.68 -1.92
N ILE A 91 12.15 0.06 -0.85
CA ILE A 91 11.40 -0.43 0.31
C ILE A 91 9.95 0.00 0.17
N TYR A 92 9.04 -0.94 0.37
CA TYR A 92 7.61 -0.74 0.27
C TYR A 92 6.96 -0.88 1.63
N VAL A 93 5.88 -0.13 1.83
CA VAL A 93 5.08 -0.19 3.05
C VAL A 93 3.96 -1.20 2.89
N VAL A 94 3.73 -2.00 3.93
CA VAL A 94 2.51 -2.79 4.08
C VAL A 94 1.49 -1.90 4.80
N LEU A 95 0.39 -1.61 4.11
CA LEU A 95 -0.77 -0.91 4.66
C LEU A 95 -1.80 -1.92 5.10
N ASP A 96 -2.47 -1.65 6.22
CA ASP A 96 -3.59 -2.48 6.65
C ASP A 96 -4.76 -2.36 5.66
N ARG A 97 -5.55 -3.44 5.54
CA ARG A 97 -6.61 -3.56 4.52
C ARG A 97 -7.93 -2.96 4.95
#